data_AF-A0AAV0UQ08-F1
#
_entry.id   AF-A0AAV0UQ08-F1
#
_cell.length_a   1.000
_cell.length_b   1.000
_cell.length_c   1.000
_cell.angle_alpha   90.00
_cell.angle_beta   90.00
_cell.angle_gamma   90.00
#
_symmetry.space_group_name_H-M   'P 1'
#
loop_
_entity.id
_entity.type
_entity.pdbx_description
1 polymer ?
#
loop_
_entity_poly.entity_id
_entity_poly.type
_entity_poly.pdbx_seq_one_letter_code
_entity_poly.pdbx_strand_id
1 'polypeptide(L)'
;MVATREGFAFVEEWRPLTFLIKVAERDGLDNGLVFHFKDRAVTPSSTDNAQSSNRLIVIVEGAQACAKVVKDYYAKTLNHYINGEVVQRKKRDCHA
;
A
#
# COMPACT_ATOMS: atom_id res chain seq x y z
N MET A 1 -6.35 27.40 -13.52
CA MET A 1 -5.76 27.51 -12.17
C MET A 1 -6.79 26.92 -11.21
N VAL A 2 -6.58 25.69 -10.72
CA VAL A 2 -7.48 25.13 -9.69
C VAL A 2 -7.22 25.97 -8.43
N ALA A 3 -8.25 26.66 -7.96
CA ALA A 3 -8.19 27.39 -6.70
C ALA A 3 -7.93 26.36 -5.59
N THR A 4 -6.73 26.36 -5.04
CA THR A 4 -6.41 25.64 -3.80
C THR A 4 -7.23 26.26 -2.68
N ARG A 5 -8.44 25.75 -2.47
CA ARG A 5 -9.27 26.12 -1.30
C ARG A 5 -8.51 25.65 -0.06
N GLU A 6 -8.24 26.58 0.86
CA GLU A 6 -7.58 26.25 2.12
C GLU A 6 -8.33 25.11 2.83
N GLY A 7 -7.58 24.10 3.28
CA GLY A 7 -8.13 22.91 3.93
C GLY A 7 -8.62 21.80 2.99
N PHE A 8 -8.57 21.98 1.66
CA PHE A 8 -8.88 20.94 0.69
C PHE A 8 -7.62 20.44 -0.01
N ALA A 9 -7.52 19.11 -0.16
CA ALA A 9 -6.45 18.46 -0.92
C ALA A 9 -7.07 17.51 -1.95
N PHE A 10 -6.46 17.47 -3.13
CA PHE A 10 -6.80 16.48 -4.15
C PHE A 10 -6.06 15.18 -3.84
N VAL A 11 -6.75 14.05 -4.00
CA VAL A 11 -6.10 12.73 -3.90
C VAL A 11 -5.46 12.43 -5.25
N GLU A 12 -4.15 12.65 -5.36
CA GLU A 12 -3.41 12.37 -6.58
C GLU A 12 -3.36 10.87 -6.90
N GLU A 13 -3.22 10.02 -5.88
CA GLU A 13 -3.09 8.58 -6.08
C GLU A 13 -3.61 7.75 -4.89
N TRP A 14 -4.29 6.64 -5.20
CA TRP A 14 -4.75 5.67 -4.21
C TRP A 14 -4.30 4.25 -4.56
N ARG A 15 -3.61 3.58 -3.63
CA ARG A 15 -3.12 2.20 -3.81
C ARG A 15 -3.51 1.27 -2.65
N PRO A 16 -4.07 0.08 -2.93
CA PRO A 16 -4.35 -0.92 -1.92
C PRO A 16 -3.09 -1.47 -1.27
N LEU A 17 -3.10 -1.57 0.06
CA LEU A 17 -1.99 -2.16 0.82
C LEU A 17 -1.86 -3.68 0.59
N THR A 18 -2.90 -4.34 0.07
CA THR A 18 -2.84 -5.77 -0.33
C THR A 18 -1.84 -6.01 -1.48
N PHE A 19 -1.54 -4.99 -2.28
CA PHE A 19 -0.54 -5.07 -3.33
C PHE A 19 0.84 -4.57 -2.88
N LEU A 20 0.98 -4.05 -1.66
CA LEU A 20 2.27 -3.61 -1.14
C LEU A 20 3.20 -4.81 -0.99
N ILE A 21 4.39 -4.73 -1.57
CA ILE A 21 5.44 -5.74 -1.44
C ILE A 21 6.41 -5.33 -0.34
N LYS A 22 6.89 -4.08 -0.40
CA LYS A 22 7.89 -3.55 0.54
C LYS A 22 7.81 -2.03 0.64
N VAL A 23 8.27 -1.52 1.78
CA VAL A 23 8.57 -0.10 2.00
C VAL A 23 10.06 0.00 2.31
N ALA A 24 10.77 0.80 1.53
CA ALA A 24 12.19 1.06 1.68
C ALA A 24 12.44 2.55 1.88
N GLU A 25 13.53 2.89 2.54
CA GLU A 25 14.05 4.26 2.53
C GLU A 25 14.62 4.56 1.15
N ARG A 26 14.58 5.83 0.76
CA ARG A 26 15.16 6.28 -0.50
C ARG A 26 16.62 6.61 -0.27
N ASP A 27 17.51 5.92 -0.96
CA ASP A 27 18.96 6.18 -0.89
C ASP A 27 19.24 7.67 -1.16
N GLY A 28 19.94 8.33 -0.23
CA GLY A 28 20.32 9.74 -0.32
C GLY A 28 19.26 10.75 0.14
N LEU A 29 18.11 10.32 0.65
CA LEU A 29 17.07 11.19 1.22
C LEU A 29 16.49 10.60 2.52
N ASP A 30 16.91 11.12 3.67
CA ASP A 30 16.50 10.65 5.00
C ASP A 30 14.99 10.77 5.27
N ASN A 31 14.30 11.61 4.49
CA ASN A 31 12.85 11.84 4.54
C ASN A 31 12.09 11.17 3.38
N GLY A 32 12.78 10.39 2.55
CA GLY A 32 12.20 9.72 1.39
C GLY A 32 11.80 8.28 1.68
N LEU A 33 10.56 7.93 1.38
CA LEU A 33 10.07 6.55 1.38
C LEU A 33 9.72 6.09 -0.03
N VAL A 34 10.07 4.85 -0.33
CA VAL A 34 9.70 4.17 -1.56
C VAL A 34 8.81 2.99 -1.24
N PHE A 35 7.55 3.09 -1.68
CA PHE A 35 6.56 2.02 -1.59
C PHE A 35 6.58 1.23 -2.89
N HIS A 36 6.88 -0.06 -2.80
CA HIS A 36 6.86 -0.97 -3.94
C HIS A 36 5.58 -1.79 -3.92
N PHE A 37 4.84 -1.77 -5.01
CA PHE A 37 3.61 -2.52 -5.21
C PHE A 37 3.81 -3.62 -6.24
N LYS A 38 2.98 -4.66 -6.17
CA LYS A 38 2.82 -5.64 -7.25
C LYS A 38 2.23 -4.93 -8.47
N ASP A 39 2.65 -5.35 -9.67
CA ASP A 39 1.94 -5.03 -10.89
C ASP A 39 0.46 -5.37 -10.70
N ARG A 40 -0.41 -4.36 -10.82
CA ARG A 40 -1.82 -4.67 -11.05
C ARG A 40 -1.86 -5.35 -12.41
N ALA A 41 -2.36 -6.58 -12.49
CA ALA A 41 -2.85 -7.10 -13.75
C ALA A 41 -3.99 -6.18 -14.19
N VAL A 42 -3.67 -5.19 -15.03
CA VAL A 42 -4.60 -4.19 -15.53
C VAL A 42 -5.64 -4.95 -16.36
N THR A 43 -6.88 -5.02 -15.87
CA THR A 43 -8.01 -5.23 -16.78
C THR A 43 -8.04 -4.06 -17.76
N PRO A 44 -7.96 -4.29 -19.08
CA PRO A 44 -7.77 -3.25 -20.07
C PRO A 44 -9.09 -2.54 -20.33
N SER A 45 -9.55 -1.72 -19.38
CA SER A 45 -10.62 -0.78 -19.64
C SER A 45 -10.49 0.40 -18.69
N SER A 46 -9.65 1.36 -19.05
CA SER A 46 -9.98 2.78 -18.99
C SER A 46 -8.79 3.57 -19.51
N THR A 47 -9.09 4.37 -20.51
CA THR A 47 -8.25 5.35 -21.18
C THR A 47 -7.67 6.31 -20.15
N ASP A 48 -6.46 6.06 -19.67
CA ASP A 48 -5.55 7.11 -19.20
C ASP A 48 -4.11 6.56 -19.21
N ASN A 49 -3.29 7.14 -20.06
CA ASN A 49 -1.87 6.83 -20.30
C ASN A 49 -0.97 7.25 -19.11
N ALA A 50 -1.40 7.01 -17.87
CA ALA A 50 -0.51 7.05 -16.73
C ALA A 50 0.05 5.64 -16.55
N GLN A 51 1.24 5.39 -17.07
CA GLN A 51 2.02 4.20 -16.75
C GLN A 51 2.33 4.27 -15.25
N SER A 52 1.40 3.81 -14.41
CA SER A 52 1.51 3.88 -12.96
C SER A 52 2.70 3.02 -12.57
N SER A 53 3.86 3.66 -12.32
CA SER A 53 5.06 2.97 -11.87
C SER A 53 4.70 2.12 -10.66
N ASN A 54 5.21 0.90 -10.54
CA ASN A 54 5.01 0.07 -9.35
C ASN A 54 5.65 0.63 -8.08
N ARG A 55 6.18 1.85 -8.14
CA ARG A 55 6.84 2.55 -7.06
C ARG A 55 6.12 3.87 -6.82
N LEU A 56 5.73 4.11 -5.57
CA LEU A 56 5.28 5.42 -5.09
C LEU A 56 6.37 5.99 -4.19
N ILE A 57 6.83 7.20 -4.50
CA ILE A 57 7.85 7.90 -3.71
C ILE A 57 7.16 9.01 -2.93
N VAL A 58 7.32 9.00 -1.61
CA VAL A 58 6.71 9.98 -0.71
C VAL A 58 7.81 10.63 0.11
N ILE A 59 7.76 11.96 0.20
CA ILE A 59 8.64 12.73 1.08
C ILE A 59 7.82 13.14 2.29
N VAL A 60 8.24 12.67 3.46
CA VAL A 60 7.55 12.93 4.73
C VAL A 60 8.56 13.21 5.82
N GLU A 61 8.27 14.22 6.64
CA GLU A 61 8.98 14.42 7.88
C GLU A 61 8.74 13.23 8.81
N GLY A 62 9.81 12.66 9.38
CA GLY A 62 9.71 11.43 10.17
C GLY A 62 9.45 10.17 9.33
N ALA A 63 10.02 10.08 8.12
CA ALA A 63 9.92 8.92 7.23
C ALA A 63 10.10 7.57 7.95
N GLN A 64 11.06 7.45 8.87
CA GLN A 64 11.27 6.23 9.65
C GLN A 64 10.05 5.84 10.50
N ALA A 65 9.40 6.80 11.15
CA ALA A 65 8.20 6.56 11.94
C ALA A 65 7.03 6.15 11.04
N CYS A 66 6.86 6.80 9.89
CA CYS A 66 5.84 6.45 8.90
C CYS A 66 6.08 5.02 8.34
N ALA A 67 7.32 4.69 8.00
CA ALA A 67 7.69 3.35 7.53
C ALA A 67 7.38 2.28 8.56
N LYS A 68 7.64 2.54 9.86
CA LYS A 68 7.31 1.63 10.95
C LYS A 68 5.80 1.38 11.02
N VAL A 69 4.97 2.43 11.01
CA VAL A 69 3.51 2.29 11.04
C VAL A 69 2.98 1.45 9.88
N VAL A 70 3.48 1.69 8.67
CA VAL A 70 3.05 0.93 7.48
C VAL A 70 3.48 -0.54 7.57
N LYS A 71 4.72 -0.80 8.02
CA LYS A 71 5.23 -2.17 8.21
C LYS A 71 4.42 -2.91 9.29
N ASP A 72 4.10 -2.26 10.40
CA ASP A 72 3.31 -2.83 11.49
C ASP A 72 1.88 -3.16 11.03
N TYR A 73 1.26 -2.27 10.25
CA TYR A 73 -0.05 -2.51 9.65
C TYR A 73 0.00 -3.71 8.71
N TYR A 74 0.97 -3.74 7.79
CA TYR A 74 1.11 -4.82 6.81
C TYR A 74 1.34 -6.19 7.49
N ALA A 75 2.16 -6.24 8.54
CA ALA A 75 2.37 -7.44 9.34
C ALA A 75 1.07 -7.92 10.03
N LYS A 76 0.27 -7.00 10.57
CA LYS A 76 -1.04 -7.35 11.16
C LYS A 76 -2.03 -7.85 10.13
N THR A 77 -2.11 -7.23 8.96
CA THR A 77 -3.00 -7.65 7.87
C THR A 77 -2.65 -9.05 7.37
N LEU A 78 -1.35 -9.35 7.21
CA LEU A 78 -0.89 -10.71 6.88
C LEU A 78 -1.30 -11.73 7.94
N ASN A 79 -1.09 -11.41 9.22
CA ASN A 79 -1.49 -12.30 10.32
C ASN A 79 -3.00 -12.52 10.38
N HIS A 80 -3.81 -11.50 10.11
CA HIS A 80 -5.28 -11.63 10.06
C HIS A 80 -5.73 -12.51 8.89
N TYR A 81 -5.08 -12.39 7.72
CA TYR A 81 -5.39 -13.23 6.56
C TYR A 81 -5.05 -14.71 6.82
N ILE A 82 -3.87 -14.99 7.39
CA ILE A 82 -3.43 -16.35 7.72
C ILE A 82 -4.32 -16.95 8.82
N ASN A 83 -4.64 -16.20 9.87
CA ASN A 83 -5.52 -16.68 10.94
C ASN A 83 -6.96 -16.89 10.45
N GLY A 84 -7.44 -16.05 9.52
CA GLY A 84 -8.73 -16.24 8.86
C GLY A 84 -8.80 -17.53 8.03
N GLU A 85 -7.76 -17.84 7.25
CA GLU A 85 -7.68 -19.10 6.50
C GLU A 85 -7.55 -20.34 7.40
N VAL A 86 -6.79 -20.24 8.49
CA VAL A 86 -6.66 -21.34 9.47
C VAL A 86 -7.99 -21.64 10.17
N VAL A 87 -8.77 -20.60 10.52
CA VAL A 87 -10.11 -20.78 11.09
C VAL A 87 -11.08 -21.41 10.09
N GLN A 88 -10.98 -21.07 8.80
CA GLN A 88 -11.82 -21.67 7.74
C GLN A 88 -11.41 -23.11 7.39
N ARG A 89 -10.13 -23.50 7.54
CA ARG A 89 -9.71 -24.90 7.40
C ARG A 89 -10.16 -25.74 8.61
N LYS A 90 -10.00 -25.24 9.83
CA LYS A 90 -10.39 -25.96 11.05
C LYS A 90 -11.91 -26.20 11.15
N LYS A 91 -12.75 -25.33 10.58
CA LYS A 91 -14.21 -25.56 10.51
C LYS A 91 -14.64 -26.66 9.53
N ARG A 92 -13.81 -27.00 8.53
CA ARG A 92 -14.13 -28.06 7.56
C ARG A 92 -13.79 -29.46 8.09
N ASP A 93 -12.87 -29.55 9.05
CA ASP A 93 -12.41 -30.84 9.60
C ASP A 93 -13.25 -31.35 10.78
N CYS A 94 -14.36 -30.68 11.14
CA CYS A 94 -15.26 -31.11 12.22
C CYS A 94 -16.64 -31.59 11.73
N HIS A 95 -16.79 -31.88 10.44
CA HIS A 95 -18.01 -32.45 9.85
C HIS A 95 -17.71 -33.67 8.97
N ALA A 96 -16.95 -34.63 9.51
CA ALA A 96 -16.85 -35.99 8.99
C ALA A 96 -17.18 -36.97 10.11
#